data_AF-A0A1G9YQF8-F1
#
_entry.id   AF-A0A1G9YQF8-F1
#
_cell.length_a   1.000
_cell.length_b   1.000
_cell.length_c   1.000
_cell.angle_alpha   90.00
_cell.angle_beta   90.00
_cell.angle_gamma   90.00
#
_symmetry.space_group_name_H-M   'P 1'
#
loop_
_entity.id
_entity.type
_entity.pdbx_description
1 polymer ?
#
loop_
_entity_poly.entity_id
_entity_poly.type
_entity_poly.pdbx_seq_one_letter_code
_entity_poly.pdbx_strand_id
1 'polypeptide(L)'
;MKGVYRTLINALRWLLGHALIAAVRLYQYTLSPLLGPRCRFWPSCSSYAIEAIQVHGPLKGTWMAFKRIMKCHPGSAGGMDPVPGGRSEALCRDDETHHASPSSPSSRD
;
A
#
# COMPACT_ATOMS: atom_id res chain seq x y z
N MET A 1 -12.45 6.19 -34.37
CA MET A 1 -12.81 7.05 -33.21
C MET A 1 -12.70 6.35 -31.85
N LYS A 2 -13.23 5.12 -31.67
CA LYS A 2 -13.14 4.38 -30.37
C LYS A 2 -11.70 4.05 -29.91
N GLY A 3 -10.78 3.84 -30.85
CA GLY A 3 -9.37 3.52 -30.57
C GLY A 3 -8.60 4.68 -29.93
N VAL A 4 -8.71 5.88 -30.50
CA VAL A 4 -8.07 7.10 -29.96
C VAL A 4 -8.58 7.40 -28.54
N TYR A 5 -9.88 7.27 -28.30
CA TYR A 5 -10.47 7.48 -26.96
C TYR A 5 -9.95 6.48 -25.91
N ARG A 6 -9.81 5.19 -26.26
CA ARG A 6 -9.18 4.20 -25.37
C ARG A 6 -7.72 4.54 -25.07
N THR A 7 -6.96 4.99 -26.06
CA THR A 7 -5.57 5.38 -25.86
C THR A 7 -5.44 6.64 -24.99
N LEU A 8 -6.29 7.64 -25.21
CA LEU A 8 -6.33 8.86 -24.40
C LEU A 8 -6.73 8.57 -22.95
N ILE A 9 -7.74 7.71 -22.72
CA ILE A 9 -8.13 7.29 -21.36
C ILE A 9 -6.99 6.55 -20.68
N ASN A 10 -6.31 5.64 -21.38
CA ASN A 10 -5.22 4.88 -20.79
C ASN A 10 -4.02 5.78 -20.46
N ALA A 11 -3.69 6.71 -21.35
CA ALA A 11 -2.66 7.72 -21.11
C ALA A 11 -3.03 8.63 -19.93
N LEU A 12 -4.28 9.09 -19.85
CA LEU A 12 -4.77 9.91 -18.75
C LEU A 12 -4.75 9.14 -17.43
N ARG A 13 -5.19 7.87 -17.41
CA ARG A 13 -5.14 7.01 -16.21
C ARG A 13 -3.72 6.79 -15.74
N TRP A 14 -2.78 6.58 -16.67
CA TRP A 14 -1.37 6.44 -16.37
C TRP A 14 -0.79 7.74 -15.78
N LEU A 15 -1.05 8.88 -16.43
CA LEU A 15 -0.61 10.20 -15.97
C LEU A 15 -1.15 10.51 -14.57
N LEU A 16 -2.44 10.24 -14.34
CA LEU A 16 -3.11 10.47 -13.07
C LEU A 16 -2.53 9.59 -11.96
N GLY A 17 -2.23 8.32 -12.25
CA GLY A 17 -1.56 7.41 -11.31
C GLY A 17 -0.19 7.92 -10.87
N HIS A 18 0.63 8.37 -11.83
CA HIS A 18 1.94 8.95 -11.53
C HIS A 18 1.85 10.26 -10.74
N ALA A 19 0.91 11.13 -11.10
CA ALA A 19 0.67 12.38 -10.38
C ALA A 19 0.26 12.13 -8.91
N LEU A 20 -0.63 11.16 -8.66
CA LEU A 20 -1.03 10.79 -7.30
C LEU A 20 0.13 10.22 -6.50
N ILE A 21 0.94 9.32 -7.07
CA ILE A 21 2.13 8.77 -6.42
C ILE A 21 3.13 9.89 -6.09
N ALA A 22 3.33 10.84 -7.02
CA ALA A 22 4.19 11.99 -6.81
C ALA A 22 3.67 12.88 -5.67
N ALA A 23 2.37 13.13 -5.59
CA ALA A 23 1.75 13.87 -4.51
C ALA A 23 1.96 13.19 -3.14
N VAL A 24 1.81 11.86 -3.07
CA VAL A 24 2.07 11.09 -1.83
C VAL A 24 3.54 11.18 -1.43
N ARG A 25 4.47 11.11 -2.38
CA ARG A 25 5.91 11.25 -2.11
C ARG A 25 6.29 12.67 -1.67
N LEU A 26 5.68 13.69 -2.28
CA LEU A 26 5.85 15.08 -1.86
C LEU A 26 5.30 15.31 -0.45
N TYR A 27 4.17 14.70 -0.13
CA TYR A 27 3.61 14.67 1.23
C TYR A 27 4.58 13.99 2.20
N GLN A 28 5.15 12.83 1.84
CA GLN A 28 6.18 12.18 2.67
C GLN A 28 7.36 13.12 2.91
N TYR A 29 7.89 13.79 1.88
CA TYR A 29 9.05 14.68 2.05
C TYR A 29 8.75 15.91 2.91
N THR A 30 7.55 16.47 2.81
CA THR A 30 7.16 17.68 3.52
C THR A 30 6.65 17.41 4.94
N LEU A 31 5.98 16.28 5.20
CA LEU A 31 5.47 15.93 6.54
C LEU A 31 6.30 14.90 7.32
N SER A 32 7.21 14.15 6.69
CA SER A 32 8.09 13.22 7.41
C SER A 32 8.89 13.88 8.54
N PRO A 33 9.34 15.15 8.44
CA PRO A 33 10.00 15.81 9.57
C PRO A 33 9.06 16.10 10.75
N LEU A 34 7.75 16.25 10.49
CA LEU A 34 6.77 16.71 11.48
C LEU A 34 5.92 15.60 12.11
N LEU A 35 5.72 14.48 11.43
CA LEU A 35 4.69 13.50 11.84
C LEU A 35 5.20 12.30 12.63
N GLY A 36 6.49 11.96 12.61
CA GLY A 36 7.00 10.73 13.24
C GLY A 36 6.34 9.44 12.70
N PRO A 37 6.72 8.25 13.19
CA PRO A 37 6.10 6.98 12.78
C PRO A 37 4.71 6.83 13.43
N ARG A 38 3.69 7.52 12.91
CA ARG A 38 2.32 7.47 13.46
C ARG A 38 1.36 6.49 12.79
N CYS A 39 1.75 5.87 11.68
CA CYS A 39 0.90 4.86 11.07
C CYS A 39 0.96 3.58 11.90
N ARG A 40 -0.20 3.09 12.34
CA ARG A 40 -0.36 1.92 13.21
C ARG A 40 -0.50 0.61 12.45
N PHE A 41 -0.68 0.69 11.14
CA PHE A 41 -0.83 -0.46 10.28
C PHE A 41 0.43 -0.70 9.46
N TRP A 42 0.72 -1.97 9.19
CA TRP A 42 1.74 -2.38 8.25
C TRP A 42 1.08 -2.97 6.98
N PRO A 43 1.54 -2.60 5.77
CA PRO A 43 2.54 -1.56 5.46
C PRO A 43 2.01 -0.17 5.84
N SER A 44 2.89 0.84 5.91
CA SER A 44 2.49 2.20 6.27
C SER A 44 1.39 2.75 5.34
N CYS A 45 0.64 3.74 5.81
CA CYS A 45 -0.52 4.31 5.14
C CYS A 45 -0.15 4.91 3.77
N SER A 46 1.05 5.51 3.67
CA SER A 46 1.57 6.07 2.43
C SER A 46 2.16 4.99 1.51
N SER A 47 2.83 3.97 2.05
CA SER A 47 3.27 2.79 1.29
C SER A 47 2.10 2.06 0.67
N TYR A 48 1.04 1.83 1.44
CA TYR A 48 -0.22 1.24 0.98
C TYR A 48 -0.89 2.10 -0.08
N ALA A 49 -0.87 3.43 0.06
CA ALA A 49 -1.45 4.30 -0.96
C ALA A 49 -0.75 4.15 -2.31
N ILE A 50 0.59 4.17 -2.32
CA ILE A 50 1.40 4.00 -3.53
C ILE A 50 1.13 2.63 -4.14
N GLU A 51 1.16 1.58 -3.33
CA GLU A 51 0.97 0.21 -3.78
C GLU A 51 -0.45 -0.03 -4.31
N ALA A 52 -1.48 0.44 -3.61
CA ALA A 52 -2.87 0.31 -4.04
C ALA A 52 -3.12 1.02 -5.38
N ILE A 53 -2.50 2.19 -5.62
CA ILE A 53 -2.57 2.91 -6.89
C ILE A 53 -1.87 2.12 -8.00
N GLN A 54 -0.73 1.49 -7.71
CA GLN A 54 0.01 0.69 -8.69
C GLN A 54 -0.74 -0.60 -9.07
N VAL A 55 -1.32 -1.30 -8.10
CA VAL A 55 -1.99 -2.59 -8.31
C VAL A 55 -3.40 -2.42 -8.88
N HIS A 56 -4.18 -1.47 -8.37
CA HIS A 56 -5.60 -1.34 -8.71
C HIS A 56 -5.92 -0.10 -9.57
N GLY A 57 -4.92 0.69 -9.91
CA GLY A 57 -5.05 1.93 -10.67
C GLY A 57 -5.45 3.13 -9.80
N PRO A 58 -5.47 4.34 -10.38
CA PRO A 58 -5.59 5.59 -9.63
C PRO A 58 -6.90 5.73 -8.86
N LEU A 59 -8.04 5.35 -9.45
CA LEU A 59 -9.35 5.53 -8.80
C LEU A 59 -9.54 4.55 -7.63
N LYS A 60 -9.46 3.25 -7.92
CA LYS A 60 -9.69 2.20 -6.91
C LYS A 60 -8.59 2.21 -5.85
N GLY A 61 -7.34 2.41 -6.25
CA GLY A 61 -6.21 2.54 -5.33
C GLY A 61 -6.35 3.71 -4.37
N THR A 62 -6.71 4.89 -4.88
CA THR A 62 -6.94 6.08 -4.03
C THR A 62 -8.09 5.85 -3.05
N TRP A 63 -9.19 5.22 -3.49
CA TRP A 63 -10.31 4.92 -2.60
C TRP A 63 -9.91 3.99 -1.43
N MET A 64 -9.14 2.93 -1.71
CA MET A 64 -8.66 2.02 -0.67
C MET A 64 -7.67 2.71 0.27
N ALA A 65 -6.75 3.51 -0.27
CA ALA A 65 -5.81 4.30 0.51
C ALA A 65 -6.54 5.28 1.45
N PHE A 66 -7.54 6.00 0.94
CA PHE A 66 -8.31 6.96 1.71
C PHE A 66 -9.06 6.29 2.86
N LYS A 67 -9.74 5.17 2.59
CA LYS A 67 -10.44 4.39 3.62
C LYS A 67 -9.49 3.95 4.74
N ARG A 68 -8.27 3.56 4.40
CA ARG A 68 -7.25 3.13 5.37
C ARG A 68 -6.68 4.28 6.17
N ILE A 69 -6.45 5.44 5.56
CA ILE A 69 -6.03 6.67 6.25
C ILE A 69 -7.09 7.09 7.28
N MET A 70 -8.38 7.06 6.92
CA MET A 70 -9.47 7.37 7.85
C MET A 70 -9.51 6.41 9.05
N LYS A 71 -9.13 5.15 8.86
CA LYS A 71 -9.02 4.14 9.92
C LYS A 71 -7.75 4.27 10.77
N CYS A 72 -6.74 4.98 10.25
CA CYS A 72 -5.48 5.20 10.94
C CYS A 72 -5.55 6.46 11.82
N HIS A 73 -6.13 6.31 13.01
CA HIS A 73 -6.18 7.34 14.05
C HIS A 73 -5.50 6.87 15.35
N PRO A 74 -5.17 7.77 16.30
CA PRO A 74 -4.45 7.43 17.54
C PRO A 74 -5.10 6.34 18.42
N GLY A 75 -6.42 6.16 18.32
CA GLY A 75 -7.16 5.13 19.06
C GLY A 75 -7.26 3.79 18.34
N SER A 76 -6.65 3.63 17.16
CA SER A 76 -6.70 2.39 16.40
C SER A 76 -5.74 1.35 17.00
N ALA A 77 -6.16 0.09 17.05
CA ALA A 77 -5.32 -1.03 17.49
C ALA A 77 -4.15 -1.31 16.52
N GLY A 78 -4.24 -0.84 15.28
CA GLY A 78 -3.26 -1.16 14.25
C GLY A 78 -3.37 -2.58 13.73
N GLY A 79 -2.33 -3.04 13.03
CA GLY A 79 -2.22 -4.43 12.55
C GLY A 79 -1.70 -4.58 11.12
N MET A 80 -1.69 -5.82 10.65
CA MET A 80 -1.36 -6.17 9.26
C MET A 80 -2.59 -5.97 8.37
N ASP A 81 -2.45 -5.18 7.31
CA ASP A 81 -3.50 -4.99 6.30
C ASP A 81 -2.82 -4.76 4.93
N PRO A 82 -2.28 -5.83 4.32
CA PRO A 82 -1.60 -5.74 3.04
C PRO A 82 -2.56 -5.40 1.89
N VAL A 83 -2.02 -4.87 0.79
CA VAL A 83 -2.79 -4.61 -0.43
C VAL A 83 -3.07 -5.94 -1.15
N PRO A 84 -4.32 -6.28 -1.44
CA PRO A 84 -4.66 -7.51 -2.17
C PRO A 84 -4.08 -7.54 -3.60
N GLY A 85 -3.40 -8.61 -3.96
CA GLY A 85 -2.65 -8.76 -5.22
C GLY A 85 -1.39 -7.89 -5.30
N GLY A 86 -0.99 -7.29 -4.17
CA GLY A 86 0.17 -6.42 -4.07
C GLY A 86 1.43 -7.14 -3.57
N ARG A 87 2.53 -6.38 -3.53
CA ARG A 87 3.81 -6.82 -2.96
C ARG A 87 3.72 -7.05 -1.46
N SER A 88 2.95 -6.25 -0.72
CA SER A 88 2.78 -6.38 0.73
C SER A 88 2.09 -7.68 1.11
N GLU A 89 1.11 -8.14 0.32
CA GLU A 89 0.47 -9.44 0.54
C GLU A 89 1.44 -10.59 0.22
N ALA A 90 2.23 -10.46 -0.85
CA ALA A 90 3.26 -11.44 -1.18
C ALA A 90 4.29 -11.58 -0.04
N LEU A 91 4.75 -10.47 0.54
CA LEU A 91 5.69 -10.47 1.67
C LEU A 91 5.10 -11.16 2.90
N CYS A 92 3.83 -10.88 3.25
CA CYS A 92 3.17 -11.57 4.36
C CYS A 92 3.11 -13.08 4.16
N ARG A 93 2.82 -13.53 2.93
CA ARG A 93 2.76 -14.96 2.60
C ARG A 93 4.13 -15.62 2.68
N ASP A 94 5.18 -14.95 2.22
CA ASP A 94 6.53 -15.51 2.22
C ASP A 94 7.02 -15.76 3.66
N ASP A 95 6.78 -14.82 4.59
CA ASP A 95 7.10 -15.00 6.02
C ASP A 95 6.40 -16.22 6.63
N GLU A 96 5.13 -16.47 6.29
CA GLU A 96 4.40 -17.67 6.72
C GLU A 96 5.06 -18.95 6.18
N THR A 97 5.48 -18.97 4.91
CA THR A 97 6.11 -20.16 4.32
C THR A 97 7.49 -20.46 4.91
N HIS A 98 8.25 -19.42 5.27
CA HIS A 98 9.56 -19.58 5.91
C HIS A 98 9.45 -20.06 7.35
N HIS A 99 8.39 -19.70 8.08
CA HIS A 99 8.10 -20.25 9.41
C HIS A 99 7.37 -21.60 9.38
N ALA A 100 6.61 -21.89 8.32
CA ALA A 100 5.99 -23.20 8.09
C ALA A 100 6.97 -24.26 7.55
N SER A 101 8.24 -23.90 7.34
CA SER A 101 9.28 -24.90 7.10
C SER A 101 9.44 -25.77 8.35
N PRO A 102 9.33 -27.11 8.24
CA PRO A 102 9.47 -28.02 9.37
C PRO A 102 10.95 -28.15 9.74
N SER A 103 11.54 -27.12 10.34
CA SER A 103 12.86 -27.21 10.95
C SER A 103 13.03 -26.18 12.06
N SER A 104 12.41 -26.46 13.20
CA SER A 104 13.09 -26.29 14.48
C SER A 104 12.51 -27.29 15.50
N PRO A 105 13.17 -28.43 15.76
CA PRO A 105 12.97 -29.14 17.01
C PRO A 105 13.58 -28.25 18.11
N SER A 106 12.75 -27.49 18.83
CA SER A 106 13.14 -27.06 20.17
C SER A 106 12.98 -28.28 21.10
N SER A 107 14.02 -29.11 21.12
CA SER A 107 14.46 -29.88 22.28
C SER A 107 14.17 -29.06 23.55
N ARG A 108 13.23 -29.46 24.41
CA ARG A 108 13.49 -30.38 25.53
C ARG A 108 14.93 -30.27 26.01
N ASP A 109 15.13 -29.41 27.00
CA ASP A 109 15.92 -29.66 28.22
C ASP A 109 15.41 -28.72 29.33
#